data_AF-A0A5M3XJP5-F1
#
_entry.id   AF-A0A5M3XJP5-F1
#
_cell.length_a   1.000
_cell.length_b   1.000
_cell.length_c   1.000
_cell.angle_alpha   90.00
_cell.angle_beta   90.00
_cell.angle_gamma   90.00
#
_symmetry.space_group_name_H-M   'P 1'
#
loop_
_entity.id
_entity.type
_entity.pdbx_description
1 polymer ?
#
loop_
_entity_poly.entity_id
_entity_poly.type
_entity_poly.pdbx_seq_one_letter_code
_entity_poly.pdbx_strand_id
1 'polypeptide(L)'
;MFELLSKLAEIFSSYGQQYFTGRRGAKDAKVAQCLLDVILALQELIARGERILLLAEEPDEEFADQLERQIDGLEALRTKLEGARALLTTIDVEFYLDLVVFVDVKSGLLKRWDQQARRSAYSTTTLFFLPPDDLCAALESGRSHANAQGMELDRSDYLLVLAERLAQVRATEIRDIRRVSGTELGPEIGAARTRLDGARKLCRSLLESMEQTLGAEALARLRRELAR
;
A
#
# COMPACT_ATOMS: atom_id res chain seq x y z
N MET A 1 -6.05 4.19 3.95
CA MET A 1 -4.93 3.22 4.12
C MET A 1 -5.25 1.84 3.55
N PHE A 2 -6.35 1.20 3.95
CA PHE A 2 -6.63 -0.18 3.52
C PHE A 2 -6.88 -0.33 2.03
N GLU A 3 -7.48 0.69 1.40
CA GLU A 3 -7.61 0.73 -0.06
C GLU A 3 -6.23 0.82 -0.73
N LEU A 4 -5.29 1.61 -0.20
CA LEU A 4 -3.91 1.67 -0.69
C LEU A 4 -3.22 0.30 -0.61
N LEU A 5 -3.37 -0.40 0.52
CA LEU A 5 -2.81 -1.74 0.70
C LEU A 5 -3.48 -2.77 -0.21
N SER A 6 -4.80 -2.70 -0.39
CA SER A 6 -5.54 -3.55 -1.31
C SER A 6 -5.07 -3.35 -2.74
N LYS A 7 -4.95 -2.10 -3.20
CA LYS A 7 -4.48 -1.79 -4.56
C LYS A 7 -3.05 -2.24 -4.81
N LEU A 8 -2.15 -2.07 -3.84
CA LEU A 8 -0.80 -2.64 -3.94
C LEU A 8 -0.88 -4.17 -4.04
N ALA A 9 -1.63 -4.85 -3.17
CA ALA A 9 -1.79 -6.30 -3.22
C ALA A 9 -2.38 -6.78 -4.57
N GLU A 10 -3.34 -6.03 -5.13
CA GLU A 10 -3.94 -6.28 -6.44
C GLU A 10 -2.88 -6.22 -7.54
N ILE A 11 -2.14 -5.11 -7.62
CA ILE A 11 -1.05 -4.94 -8.59
C ILE A 11 -0.05 -6.09 -8.46
N PHE A 12 0.45 -6.36 -7.26
CA PHE A 12 1.42 -7.45 -7.07
C PHE A 12 0.87 -8.81 -7.47
N SER A 13 -0.40 -9.08 -7.17
CA SER A 13 -1.09 -10.34 -7.53
C SER A 13 -1.28 -10.49 -9.04
N SER A 14 -1.64 -9.41 -9.76
CA SER A 14 -1.85 -9.42 -11.21
C SER A 14 -0.62 -9.84 -12.01
N TYR A 15 0.59 -9.56 -11.51
CA TYR A 15 1.84 -9.92 -12.17
C TYR A 15 2.53 -11.16 -11.53
N GLY A 16 1.88 -11.80 -10.56
CA GLY A 16 2.38 -12.95 -9.77
C GLY A 16 3.06 -14.06 -10.58
N GLN A 17 2.47 -14.44 -11.71
CA GLN A 17 2.96 -15.54 -12.56
C GLN A 17 4.11 -15.13 -13.48
N GLN A 18 4.28 -13.84 -13.73
CA GLN A 18 5.28 -13.32 -14.69
C GLN A 18 6.65 -13.08 -14.04
N TYR A 19 6.71 -13.05 -12.70
CA TYR A 19 7.92 -12.77 -11.94
C TYR A 19 9.04 -13.81 -12.13
N PHE A 20 8.72 -15.02 -12.55
CA PHE A 20 9.68 -16.13 -12.59
C PHE A 20 9.54 -16.92 -13.89
N THR A 21 10.24 -16.47 -14.93
CA THR A 21 10.28 -17.18 -16.23
C THR A 21 11.29 -18.35 -16.23
N GLY A 22 12.07 -18.52 -15.15
CA GLY A 22 13.04 -19.61 -14.99
C GLY A 22 14.26 -19.55 -15.90
N ARG A 23 14.45 -18.46 -16.65
CA ARG A 23 15.47 -18.35 -17.72
C ARG A 23 16.78 -17.69 -17.26
N ARG A 24 16.87 -17.09 -16.07
CA ARG A 24 18.06 -16.34 -15.59
C ARG A 24 18.31 -16.54 -14.09
N GLY A 25 18.71 -17.76 -13.69
CA GLY A 25 18.79 -18.20 -12.29
C GLY A 25 19.31 -17.20 -11.24
N ALA A 26 20.45 -16.53 -11.46
CA ALA A 26 21.01 -15.60 -10.46
C ALA A 26 20.26 -14.25 -10.38
N LYS A 27 19.75 -13.73 -11.51
CA LYS A 27 18.97 -12.50 -11.55
C LYS A 27 17.55 -12.76 -11.02
N ASP A 28 16.98 -13.90 -11.38
CA ASP A 28 15.66 -14.35 -10.95
C ASP A 28 15.62 -14.57 -9.43
N ALA A 29 16.70 -15.09 -8.82
CA ALA A 29 16.81 -15.20 -7.36
C ALA A 29 16.81 -13.84 -6.65
N LYS A 30 17.51 -12.84 -7.19
CA LYS A 30 17.53 -11.48 -6.62
C LYS A 30 16.18 -10.78 -6.77
N VAL A 31 15.52 -10.97 -7.92
CA VAL A 31 14.14 -10.52 -8.14
C VAL A 31 13.18 -11.20 -7.16
N ALA A 32 13.30 -12.51 -6.96
CA ALA A 32 12.51 -13.28 -6.01
C ALA A 32 12.66 -12.75 -4.59
N GLN A 33 13.89 -12.49 -4.17
CA GLN A 33 14.19 -11.96 -2.85
C GLN A 33 13.59 -10.57 -2.64
N CYS A 34 13.75 -9.65 -3.61
CA CYS A 34 13.18 -8.31 -3.53
C CYS A 34 11.64 -8.32 -3.50
N LEU A 35 11.01 -9.14 -4.34
CA LEU A 35 9.56 -9.30 -4.34
C LEU A 35 9.07 -9.91 -3.03
N LEU A 36 9.74 -10.95 -2.52
CA LEU A 36 9.38 -11.56 -1.25
C LEU A 36 9.49 -10.56 -0.10
N ASP A 37 10.53 -9.73 -0.06
CA ASP A 37 10.71 -8.70 0.96
C ASP A 37 9.57 -7.66 0.94
N VAL A 38 9.15 -7.23 -0.25
CA VAL A 38 7.99 -6.33 -0.43
C VAL A 38 6.70 -7.00 0.02
N ILE A 39 6.49 -8.27 -0.31
CA ILE A 39 5.28 -9.03 0.04
C ILE A 39 5.20 -9.23 1.55
N LEU A 40 6.32 -9.55 2.20
CA LEU A 40 6.39 -9.70 3.66
C LEU A 40 6.07 -8.38 4.36
N ALA A 41 6.62 -7.26 3.88
CA ALA A 41 6.28 -5.93 4.40
C ALA A 41 4.78 -5.60 4.22
N LEU A 42 4.19 -5.97 3.08
CA LEU A 42 2.76 -5.79 2.84
C LEU A 42 1.90 -6.65 3.78
N GLN A 43 2.29 -7.90 4.02
CA GLN A 43 1.61 -8.79 4.97
C GLN A 43 1.67 -8.27 6.41
N GLU A 44 2.81 -7.72 6.83
CA GLU A 44 2.97 -7.10 8.15
C GLU A 44 2.03 -5.90 8.32
N LEU A 45 1.96 -5.02 7.30
CA LEU A 45 1.04 -3.89 7.28
C LEU A 45 -0.43 -4.30 7.31
N ILE A 46 -0.77 -5.42 6.66
CA ILE A 46 -2.13 -5.97 6.68
C ILE A 46 -2.46 -6.50 8.08
N ALA A 47 -1.57 -7.29 8.68
CA ALA A 47 -1.77 -7.85 10.02
C ALA A 47 -1.89 -6.76 11.09
N ARG A 48 -1.03 -5.74 11.04
CA ARG A 48 -1.13 -4.56 11.90
C ARG A 48 -2.42 -3.79 11.65
N GLY A 49 -2.83 -3.67 10.39
CA GLY A 49 -4.13 -3.16 10.00
C GLY A 49 -5.32 -3.84 10.68
N GLU A 50 -5.27 -5.17 10.84
CA GLU A 50 -6.33 -5.94 11.51
C GLU A 50 -6.38 -5.57 13.00
N ARG A 51 -5.21 -5.44 13.65
CA ARG A 51 -5.11 -5.01 15.05
C ARG A 51 -5.66 -3.59 15.24
N ILE A 52 -5.31 -2.67 14.35
CA ILE A 52 -5.80 -1.29 14.37
C ILE A 52 -7.33 -1.25 14.27
N LEU A 53 -7.94 -2.06 13.39
CA LEU A 53 -9.40 -2.11 13.26
C LEU A 53 -10.10 -2.69 14.48
N LEU A 54 -9.47 -3.60 15.21
CA LEU A 54 -10.00 -4.11 16.48
C LEU A 54 -9.97 -3.04 17.57
N LEU A 55 -8.95 -2.19 17.58
CA LEU A 55 -8.77 -1.12 18.57
C LEU A 55 -9.53 0.17 18.20
N ALA A 56 -9.97 0.32 16.94
CA ALA A 56 -10.62 1.52 16.44
C ALA A 56 -12.01 1.80 17.05
N GLU A 57 -12.65 0.78 17.62
CA GLU A 57 -13.97 0.91 18.27
C GLU A 57 -13.85 1.63 19.63
N GLU A 58 -12.73 1.44 20.32
CA GLU A 58 -12.39 2.08 21.60
C GLU A 58 -10.90 2.48 21.60
N PRO A 59 -10.53 3.59 20.92
CA PRO A 59 -9.12 3.94 20.71
C PRO A 59 -8.43 4.34 22.02
N ASP A 60 -7.31 3.69 22.30
CA ASP A 60 -6.49 3.86 23.50
C ASP A 60 -5.00 4.16 23.15
N GLU A 61 -4.09 4.01 24.12
CA GLU A 61 -2.65 4.17 23.87
C GLU A 61 -2.12 3.11 22.90
N GLU A 62 -2.62 1.87 22.97
CA GLU A 62 -2.21 0.81 22.04
C GLU A 62 -2.64 1.14 20.61
N PHE A 63 -3.82 1.72 20.41
CA PHE A 63 -4.27 2.20 19.12
C PHE A 63 -3.30 3.21 18.49
N ALA A 64 -2.86 4.20 19.28
CA ALA A 64 -1.90 5.21 18.82
C ALA A 64 -0.55 4.59 18.46
N ASP A 65 -0.04 3.69 19.30
CA ASP A 65 1.21 2.95 19.08
C ASP A 65 1.16 2.12 17.79
N GLN A 66 0.05 1.42 17.54
CA GLN A 66 -0.12 0.61 16.33
C GLN A 66 -0.23 1.50 15.08
N LEU A 67 -0.90 2.64 15.17
CA LEU A 67 -0.96 3.61 14.07
C LEU A 67 0.41 4.17 13.73
N GLU A 68 1.23 4.56 14.72
CA GLU A 68 2.58 5.06 14.48
C GLU A 68 3.44 4.01 13.78
N ARG A 69 3.43 2.77 14.28
CA ARG A 69 4.14 1.65 13.64
C ARG A 69 3.62 1.39 12.23
N GLN A 70 2.32 1.54 11.98
CA GLN A 70 1.74 1.37 10.65
C GLN A 70 2.22 2.44 9.68
N ILE A 71 2.33 3.69 10.14
CA ILE A 71 2.87 4.81 9.37
C ILE A 71 4.34 4.52 9.00
N ASP A 72 5.17 4.14 9.98
CA ASP A 72 6.58 3.80 9.73
C ASP A 72 6.72 2.60 8.79
N GLY A 73 5.83 1.60 8.91
CA GLY A 73 5.79 0.46 7.99
C GLY A 73 5.48 0.85 6.55
N LEU A 74 4.63 1.85 6.31
CA LEU A 74 4.33 2.35 4.96
C LEU A 74 5.56 3.05 4.35
N GLU A 75 6.33 3.77 5.16
CA GLU A 75 7.60 4.38 4.72
C GLU A 75 8.66 3.31 4.41
N ALA A 76 8.75 2.26 5.25
CA ALA A 76 9.61 1.12 5.00
C ALA A 76 9.22 0.38 3.71
N LEU A 77 7.92 0.14 3.48
CA LEU A 77 7.42 -0.45 2.25
C LEU A 77 7.81 0.38 1.02
N ARG A 78 7.62 1.70 1.08
CA ARG A 78 8.03 2.60 -0.01
C ARG A 78 9.53 2.48 -0.29
N THR A 79 10.36 2.47 0.75
CA THR A 79 11.83 2.34 0.61
C THR A 79 12.21 1.01 -0.06
N LYS A 80 11.55 -0.09 0.30
CA LYS A 80 11.74 -1.41 -0.33
C LYS A 80 11.33 -1.38 -1.81
N LEU A 81 10.20 -0.77 -2.13
CA LEU A 81 9.73 -0.63 -3.52
C LEU A 81 10.68 0.25 -4.36
N GLU A 82 11.16 1.36 -3.80
CA GLU A 82 12.16 2.23 -4.44
C GLU A 82 13.48 1.48 -4.68
N GLY A 83 13.95 0.71 -3.70
CA GLY A 83 15.13 -0.15 -3.83
C GLY A 83 14.96 -1.27 -4.88
N ALA A 84 13.74 -1.80 -5.01
CA ALA A 84 13.40 -2.82 -5.99
C ALA A 84 13.21 -2.24 -7.40
N ARG A 85 12.97 -0.93 -7.55
CA ARG A 85 12.59 -0.26 -8.80
C ARG A 85 13.35 -0.72 -10.04
N ALA A 86 14.69 -0.71 -9.99
CA ALA A 86 15.53 -1.08 -11.13
C ALA A 86 15.47 -2.57 -11.50
N LEU A 87 15.05 -3.43 -10.56
CA LEU A 87 14.82 -4.85 -10.81
C LEU A 87 13.41 -5.08 -11.36
N LEU A 88 12.40 -4.38 -10.82
CA LEU A 88 11.00 -4.50 -11.24
C LEU A 88 10.79 -4.07 -12.70
N THR A 89 11.46 -3.00 -13.16
CA THR A 89 11.45 -2.58 -14.58
C THR A 89 12.00 -3.63 -15.54
N THR A 90 12.78 -4.60 -15.03
CA THR A 90 13.35 -5.67 -15.86
C THR A 90 12.47 -6.91 -15.97
N ILE A 91 11.37 -6.94 -15.21
CA ILE A 91 10.36 -7.99 -15.23
C ILE A 91 9.30 -7.62 -16.26
N ASP A 92 8.62 -6.50 -16.04
CA ASP A 92 7.55 -5.98 -16.91
C ASP A 92 7.47 -4.46 -16.76
N VAL A 93 7.35 -3.77 -17.90
CA VAL A 93 7.15 -2.32 -17.97
C VAL A 93 5.78 -1.95 -17.42
N GLU A 94 4.73 -2.72 -17.70
CA GLU A 94 3.36 -2.43 -17.22
C GLU A 94 3.28 -2.52 -15.70
N PHE A 95 3.89 -3.55 -15.11
CA PHE A 95 4.02 -3.67 -13.66
C PHE A 95 4.74 -2.47 -13.03
N TYR A 96 5.80 -1.98 -13.68
CA TYR A 96 6.48 -0.77 -13.23
C TYR A 96 5.59 0.47 -13.35
N LEU A 97 4.86 0.64 -14.46
CA LEU A 97 3.93 1.75 -14.66
C LEU A 97 2.80 1.75 -13.62
N ASP A 98 2.34 0.57 -13.19
CA ASP A 98 1.33 0.48 -12.13
C ASP A 98 1.91 0.84 -10.74
N LEU A 99 3.19 0.53 -10.49
CA LEU A 99 3.85 0.83 -9.21
C LEU A 99 4.39 2.27 -9.10
N VAL A 100 4.71 2.92 -10.22
CA VAL A 100 5.41 4.23 -10.23
C VAL A 100 4.64 5.30 -9.47
N VAL A 101 3.30 5.25 -9.45
CA VAL A 101 2.42 6.19 -8.73
C VAL A 101 2.69 6.15 -7.22
N PHE A 102 3.11 5.01 -6.68
CA PHE A 102 3.37 4.82 -5.25
C PHE A 102 4.78 5.23 -4.82
N VAL A 103 5.76 5.11 -5.71
CA VAL A 103 7.20 5.25 -5.39
C VAL A 103 7.86 6.50 -5.96
N ASP A 104 7.35 7.05 -7.06
CA ASP A 104 7.98 8.21 -7.70
C ASP A 104 7.90 9.43 -6.78
N VAL A 105 8.96 10.21 -6.64
CA VAL A 105 9.00 11.38 -5.75
C VAL A 105 7.97 12.44 -6.13
N LYS A 106 7.57 12.51 -7.41
CA LYS A 106 6.55 13.45 -7.90
C LYS A 106 5.15 13.08 -7.43
N SER A 107 4.79 11.79 -7.44
CA SER A 107 3.48 11.25 -7.04
C SER A 107 3.43 10.77 -5.57
N GLY A 108 4.44 9.99 -5.16
CA GLY A 108 4.76 9.59 -3.79
C GLY A 108 3.54 9.33 -2.91
N LEU A 109 2.54 8.61 -3.40
CA LEU A 109 1.23 8.51 -2.74
C LEU A 109 1.35 7.96 -1.32
N LEU A 110 2.24 6.97 -1.12
CA LEU A 110 2.58 6.44 0.21
C LEU A 110 3.19 7.51 1.13
N LYS A 111 4.10 8.36 0.60
CA LYS A 111 4.72 9.46 1.35
C LYS A 111 3.68 10.51 1.75
N ARG A 112 2.77 10.84 0.85
CA ARG A 112 1.72 11.84 1.12
C ARG A 112 0.72 11.32 2.13
N TRP A 113 0.40 10.04 2.06
CA TRP A 113 -0.42 9.38 3.06
C TRP A 113 0.26 9.39 4.43
N ASP A 114 1.54 9.04 4.52
CA ASP A 114 2.34 9.15 5.76
C ASP A 114 2.27 10.58 6.34
N GLN A 115 2.56 11.59 5.52
CA GLN A 115 2.49 13.00 5.93
C GLN A 115 1.08 13.40 6.40
N GLN A 116 0.04 12.87 5.76
CA GLN A 116 -1.34 13.12 6.13
C GLN A 116 -1.69 12.44 7.45
N ALA A 117 -1.31 11.18 7.61
CA ALA A 117 -1.55 10.41 8.82
C ALA A 117 -0.89 11.09 10.04
N ARG A 118 0.37 11.52 9.91
CA ARG A 118 1.07 12.30 10.94
C ARG A 118 0.39 13.64 11.26
N ARG A 119 -0.35 14.23 10.32
CA ARG A 119 -1.09 15.50 10.50
C ARG A 119 -2.53 15.32 10.98
N SER A 120 -3.07 14.10 10.99
CA SER A 120 -4.46 13.79 11.33
C SER A 120 -4.61 13.28 12.77
N ALA A 121 -3.85 13.85 13.72
CA ALA A 121 -3.83 13.49 15.15
C ALA A 121 -5.20 13.50 15.88
N TYR A 122 -6.29 13.88 15.19
CA TYR A 122 -7.63 14.05 15.74
C TYR A 122 -8.75 13.44 14.87
N SER A 123 -8.43 12.71 13.79
CA SER A 123 -9.45 12.13 12.89
C SER A 123 -9.08 10.70 12.47
N THR A 124 -9.74 9.73 13.08
CA THR A 124 -9.64 8.30 12.74
C THR A 124 -10.18 8.01 11.34
N THR A 125 -11.20 8.74 10.90
CA THR A 125 -11.80 8.62 9.56
C THR A 125 -10.78 8.85 8.46
N THR A 126 -9.97 9.91 8.57
CA THR A 126 -8.90 10.20 7.60
C THR A 126 -7.79 9.15 7.63
N LEU A 127 -7.49 8.62 8.83
CA LEU A 127 -6.40 7.67 9.04
C LEU A 127 -6.70 6.29 8.44
N PHE A 128 -7.98 5.94 8.34
CA PHE A 128 -8.42 4.66 7.79
C PHE A 128 -8.81 4.75 6.31
N PHE A 129 -9.42 5.86 5.89
CA PHE A 129 -10.19 5.94 4.65
C PHE A 129 -9.75 7.11 3.78
N LEU A 130 -9.04 6.80 2.71
CA LEU A 130 -9.20 7.58 1.47
C LEU A 130 -10.41 6.94 0.79
N PRO A 131 -11.47 7.69 0.46
CA PRO A 131 -12.61 7.14 -0.27
C PRO A 131 -12.12 6.40 -1.53
N PRO A 132 -12.68 5.22 -1.87
CA PRO A 132 -12.19 4.42 -3.00
C PRO A 132 -12.18 5.21 -4.29
N ASP A 133 -13.21 6.00 -4.55
CA ASP A 133 -13.34 6.79 -5.77
C ASP A 133 -12.23 7.84 -5.88
N ASP A 134 -11.85 8.46 -4.77
CA ASP A 134 -10.76 9.43 -4.71
C ASP A 134 -9.40 8.77 -4.94
N LEU A 135 -9.20 7.57 -4.38
CA LEU A 135 -7.99 6.80 -4.62
C LEU A 135 -7.92 6.36 -6.09
N CYS A 136 -9.00 5.79 -6.63
CA CYS A 136 -9.07 5.34 -8.01
C CYS A 136 -8.80 6.51 -8.98
N ALA A 137 -9.43 7.66 -8.76
CA ALA A 137 -9.17 8.85 -9.58
C ALA A 137 -7.71 9.31 -9.51
N ALA A 138 -7.09 9.28 -8.32
CA ALA A 138 -5.68 9.61 -8.15
C ALA A 138 -4.76 8.59 -8.83
N LEU A 139 -5.08 7.29 -8.76
CA LEU A 139 -4.32 6.23 -9.41
C LEU A 139 -4.45 6.29 -10.93
N GLU A 140 -5.65 6.50 -11.47
CA GLU A 140 -5.91 6.64 -12.90
C GLU A 140 -5.19 7.87 -13.48
N SER A 141 -5.28 9.01 -12.79
CA SER A 141 -4.53 10.22 -13.14
C SER A 141 -3.02 9.99 -13.04
N GLY A 142 -2.55 9.25 -12.04
CA GLY A 142 -1.15 8.85 -11.94
C GLY A 142 -0.71 8.01 -13.15
N ARG A 143 -1.49 6.98 -13.48
CA ARG A 143 -1.19 6.02 -14.54
C ARG A 143 -1.19 6.66 -15.92
N SER A 144 -2.13 7.55 -16.21
CA SER A 144 -2.21 8.22 -17.52
C SER A 144 -1.02 9.12 -17.83
N HIS A 145 -0.25 9.51 -16.82
CA HIS A 145 0.93 10.37 -16.94
C HIS A 145 2.24 9.66 -16.58
N ALA A 146 2.18 8.35 -16.36
CA ALA A 146 3.33 7.53 -16.07
C ALA A 146 4.01 7.06 -17.37
N ASN A 147 5.34 7.06 -17.38
CA ASN A 147 6.16 6.43 -18.42
C ASN A 147 7.26 5.55 -17.80
N ALA A 148 8.04 4.90 -18.65
CA ALA A 148 9.12 3.99 -18.22
C ALA A 148 10.22 4.68 -17.38
N GLN A 149 10.30 6.01 -17.36
CA GLN A 149 11.27 6.79 -16.60
C GLN A 149 10.70 7.35 -15.29
N GLY A 150 9.38 7.42 -15.14
CA GLY A 150 8.72 8.03 -14.00
C GLY A 150 7.41 8.73 -14.38
N MET A 151 6.96 9.64 -13.52
CA MET A 151 5.83 10.53 -13.82
C MET A 151 6.27 11.69 -14.75
N GLU A 152 5.61 11.86 -15.90
CA GLU A 152 5.92 12.92 -16.88
C GLU A 152 5.54 14.31 -16.37
N LEU A 153 4.36 14.45 -15.79
CA LEU A 153 3.86 15.75 -15.32
C LEU A 153 4.73 16.35 -14.22
N ASP A 154 4.81 17.67 -14.23
CA ASP A 154 5.30 18.43 -13.09
C ASP A 154 4.24 18.47 -11.98
N ARG A 155 4.73 18.58 -10.74
CA ARG A 155 4.04 18.46 -9.45
C ARG A 155 2.55 18.86 -9.41
N SER A 156 2.08 19.83 -10.18
CA SER A 156 0.82 20.56 -10.01
C SER A 156 -0.47 19.74 -10.19
N ASP A 157 -0.69 18.99 -11.27
CA ASP A 157 -2.07 18.55 -11.58
C ASP A 157 -2.53 17.37 -10.71
N TYR A 158 -1.68 16.36 -10.52
CA TYR A 158 -1.94 15.29 -9.57
C TYR A 158 -2.00 15.82 -8.12
N LEU A 159 -1.12 16.77 -7.75
CA LEU A 159 -1.16 17.37 -6.40
C LEU A 159 -2.40 18.18 -6.18
N LEU A 160 -2.93 18.86 -7.21
CA LEU A 160 -4.15 19.63 -7.12
C LEU A 160 -5.35 18.69 -6.94
N VAL A 161 -5.44 17.61 -7.72
CA VAL A 161 -6.49 16.59 -7.51
C VAL A 161 -6.41 16.03 -6.10
N LEU A 162 -5.25 15.53 -5.67
CA LEU A 162 -5.14 14.95 -4.33
C LEU A 162 -5.34 15.99 -3.24
N ALA A 163 -4.76 17.20 -3.34
CA ALA A 163 -4.92 18.24 -2.32
C ALA A 163 -6.34 18.79 -2.25
N GLU A 164 -7.04 18.93 -3.38
CA GLU A 164 -8.45 19.33 -3.42
C GLU A 164 -9.34 18.25 -2.80
N ARG A 165 -9.11 16.97 -3.14
CA ARG A 165 -9.84 15.84 -2.54
C ARG A 165 -9.57 15.72 -1.05
N LEU A 166 -8.32 15.88 -0.63
CA LEU A 166 -7.94 15.91 0.78
C LEU A 166 -8.54 17.11 1.52
N ALA A 167 -8.63 18.27 0.86
CA ALA A 167 -9.31 19.44 1.42
C ALA A 167 -10.82 19.22 1.54
N GLN A 168 -11.46 18.54 0.57
CA GLN A 168 -12.87 18.16 0.60
C GLN A 168 -13.17 17.15 1.72
N VAL A 169 -12.34 16.11 1.84
CA VAL A 169 -12.41 15.12 2.93
C VAL A 169 -12.24 15.83 4.27
N ARG A 170 -11.21 16.67 4.44
CA ARG A 170 -11.00 17.46 5.67
C ARG A 170 -12.13 18.43 5.98
N ALA A 171 -12.71 19.08 4.98
CA ALA A 171 -13.82 20.01 5.18
C ALA A 171 -15.08 19.31 5.69
N THR A 172 -15.28 18.06 5.26
CA THR A 172 -16.33 17.17 5.77
C THR A 172 -16.00 16.70 7.18
N GLU A 173 -14.77 16.23 7.42
CA GLU A 173 -14.32 15.74 8.74
C GLU A 173 -14.29 16.81 9.83
N ILE A 174 -13.87 18.05 9.55
CA ILE A 174 -13.91 19.16 10.53
C ILE A 174 -15.36 19.46 10.94
N ARG A 175 -16.34 19.26 10.05
CA ARG A 175 -17.75 19.34 10.41
C ARG A 175 -18.20 18.16 11.27
N ASP A 176 -17.69 16.96 10.98
CA ASP A 176 -18.08 15.74 11.68
C ASP A 176 -17.45 15.61 13.07
N ILE A 177 -16.19 16.01 13.28
CA ILE A 177 -15.54 16.06 14.62
C ILE A 177 -16.35 16.92 15.60
N ARG A 178 -17.07 17.95 15.11
CA ARG A 178 -17.95 18.79 15.95
C ARG A 178 -19.31 18.15 16.25
N ARG A 179 -19.66 17.03 15.63
CA ARG A 179 -20.94 16.31 15.75
C ARG A 179 -20.86 14.93 16.40
N VAL A 180 -19.68 14.33 16.55
CA VAL A 180 -19.53 12.95 17.06
C VAL A 180 -19.67 12.91 18.59
N SER A 181 -20.92 12.93 19.04
CA SER A 181 -21.36 12.13 20.17
C SER A 181 -22.01 10.87 19.61
N GLY A 182 -21.18 9.86 19.31
CA GLY A 182 -21.48 8.44 19.12
C GLY A 182 -22.55 8.04 18.11
N THR A 183 -22.16 7.53 16.92
CA THR A 183 -22.76 6.34 16.23
C THR A 183 -22.29 6.08 14.79
N GLU A 184 -21.52 6.95 14.13
CA GLU A 184 -21.33 6.86 12.66
C GLU A 184 -20.08 6.08 12.15
N LEU A 185 -19.17 5.62 13.02
CA LEU A 185 -17.94 4.90 12.59
C LEU A 185 -18.16 3.45 12.15
N GLY A 186 -19.28 2.83 12.51
CA GLY A 186 -19.54 1.40 12.26
C GLY A 186 -19.51 0.99 10.79
N PRO A 187 -20.25 1.67 9.88
CA PRO A 187 -20.21 1.39 8.44
C PRO A 187 -18.83 1.56 7.81
N GLU A 188 -18.07 2.57 8.25
CA GLU A 188 -16.73 2.84 7.74
C GLU A 188 -15.75 1.74 8.16
N ILE A 189 -15.75 1.37 9.45
CA ILE A 189 -14.96 0.23 9.98
C ILE A 189 -15.32 -1.06 9.25
N GLY A 190 -16.60 -1.32 9.01
CA GLY A 190 -17.05 -2.47 8.22
C GLY A 190 -16.44 -2.49 6.82
N ALA A 191 -16.49 -1.35 6.12
CA ALA A 191 -15.91 -1.23 4.79
C ALA A 191 -14.36 -1.33 4.80
N ALA A 192 -13.67 -0.85 5.84
CA ALA A 192 -12.24 -1.09 6.05
C ALA A 192 -11.93 -2.58 6.18
N ARG A 193 -12.70 -3.29 7.03
CA ARG A 193 -12.53 -4.72 7.26
C ARG A 193 -12.66 -5.50 5.95
N THR A 194 -13.64 -5.17 5.10
CA THR A 194 -13.79 -5.80 3.77
C THR A 194 -12.57 -5.59 2.88
N ARG A 195 -12.06 -4.36 2.80
CA ARG A 195 -10.86 -4.03 1.99
C ARG A 195 -9.62 -4.76 2.48
N LEU A 196 -9.44 -4.78 3.81
CA LEU A 196 -8.31 -5.46 4.42
C LEU A 196 -8.37 -6.98 4.22
N ASP A 197 -9.55 -7.57 4.31
CA ASP A 197 -9.75 -8.99 4.00
C ASP A 197 -9.44 -9.30 2.52
N GLY A 198 -9.82 -8.41 1.60
CA GLY A 198 -9.42 -8.47 0.20
C GLY A 198 -7.91 -8.46 0.01
N ALA A 199 -7.22 -7.47 0.61
CA ALA A 199 -5.76 -7.36 0.57
C ALA A 199 -5.07 -8.62 1.13
N ARG A 200 -5.59 -9.17 2.24
CA ARG A 200 -5.10 -10.40 2.86
C ARG A 200 -5.21 -11.60 1.94
N LYS A 201 -6.36 -11.78 1.28
CA LYS A 201 -6.59 -12.87 0.31
C LYS A 201 -5.62 -12.77 -0.87
N LEU A 202 -5.39 -11.56 -1.38
CA LEU A 202 -4.46 -11.32 -2.48
C LEU A 202 -3.01 -11.63 -2.06
N CYS A 203 -2.58 -11.17 -0.89
CA CYS A 203 -1.24 -11.48 -0.38
C CYS A 203 -1.03 -12.98 -0.14
N ARG A 204 -2.06 -13.71 0.28
CA ARG A 204 -2.01 -15.16 0.40
C ARG A 204 -1.85 -15.83 -0.97
N SER A 205 -2.70 -15.47 -1.92
CA SER A 205 -2.65 -16.00 -3.29
C SER A 205 -1.30 -15.73 -3.95
N LEU A 206 -0.73 -14.55 -3.75
CA LEU A 206 0.58 -14.18 -4.25
C LEU A 206 1.69 -15.05 -3.65
N LEU A 207 1.65 -15.28 -2.33
CA LEU A 207 2.61 -16.16 -1.65
C LEU A 207 2.52 -17.61 -2.15
N GLU A 208 1.30 -18.11 -2.33
CA GLU A 208 1.04 -19.44 -2.91
C GLU A 208 1.58 -19.53 -4.34
N SER A 209 1.36 -18.50 -5.17
CA SER A 209 1.90 -18.44 -6.53
C SER A 209 3.44 -18.43 -6.54
N MET A 210 4.07 -17.71 -5.60
CA MET A 210 5.53 -17.73 -5.47
C MET A 210 6.03 -19.11 -5.04
N GLU A 211 5.34 -19.77 -4.11
CA GLU A 211 5.70 -21.11 -3.65
C GLU A 211 5.58 -22.14 -4.77
N GLN A 212 4.51 -22.09 -5.55
CA GLN A 212 4.31 -22.95 -6.71
C GLN A 212 5.41 -22.76 -7.77
N THR A 213 5.92 -21.53 -7.92
CA THR A 213 6.89 -21.21 -8.98
C THR A 213 8.34 -21.46 -8.57
N LEU A 214 8.70 -21.09 -7.33
CA LEU A 214 10.06 -21.24 -6.82
C LEU A 214 10.31 -22.61 -6.15
N GLY A 215 9.24 -23.26 -5.70
CA GLY A 215 9.28 -24.43 -4.84
C GLY A 215 9.41 -24.07 -3.35
N ALA A 216 8.78 -24.89 -2.50
CA ALA A 216 8.71 -24.67 -1.05
C ALA A 216 10.09 -24.53 -0.37
N GLU A 217 11.08 -25.33 -0.79
CA GLU A 217 12.41 -25.31 -0.16
C GLU A 217 13.20 -24.04 -0.50
N ALA A 218 13.11 -23.56 -1.75
CA ALA A 218 13.75 -22.32 -2.17
C ALA A 218 13.11 -21.12 -1.48
N LEU A 219 11.77 -21.10 -1.38
CA LEU A 219 11.04 -20.07 -0.66
C LEU A 219 11.38 -20.06 0.84
N ALA A 220 11.46 -21.22 1.48
CA ALA A 220 11.86 -21.34 2.88
C ALA A 220 13.31 -20.91 3.14
N ARG A 221 14.22 -21.08 2.16
CA ARG A 221 15.58 -20.55 2.22
C ARG A 221 15.59 -19.03 2.15
N LEU A 222 14.90 -18.45 1.17
CA LEU A 222 14.77 -17.00 1.01
C LEU A 222 14.16 -16.33 2.26
N ARG A 223 13.12 -16.91 2.86
CA ARG A 223 12.54 -16.40 4.13
C ARG A 223 13.55 -16.39 5.27
N ARG A 224 14.36 -17.44 5.41
CA ARG A 224 15.42 -17.51 6.44
C ARG A 224 16.53 -16.50 6.21
N GLU A 225 16.83 -16.18 4.96
CA GLU A 225 17.83 -15.16 4.61
C GLU A 225 17.31 -13.74 4.89
N LEU A 226 16.02 -13.48 4.66
CA LEU A 226 15.39 -12.18 4.96
C LEU A 226 15.13 -11.94 6.46
N ALA A 227 15.04 -13.01 7.25
CA ALA A 227 14.83 -12.93 8.70
C ALA A 227 16.14 -12.76 9.52
N ARG A 228 17.29 -12.71 8.85
CA ARG A 228 18.62 -12.52 9.45
C ARG A 228 19.08 -11.09 9.30
#